data_AF-R0EGY3-F1
#
_entry.id   AF-R0EGY3-F1
#
_cell.length_a   1.000
_cell.length_b   1.000
_cell.length_c   1.000
_cell.angle_alpha   90.00
_cell.angle_beta   90.00
_cell.angle_gamma   90.00
#
_symmetry.space_group_name_H-M   'P 1'
#
loop_
_entity.id
_entity.type
_entity.pdbx_description
1 polymer ?
#
loop_
_entity_poly.entity_id
_entity_poly.type
_entity_poly.pdbx_seq_one_letter_code
_entity_poly.pdbx_strand_id
1 'polypeptide(L)'
;MKPPLAKKERSMRKVLVFTALAVAAAPALYSAYIAAAILDRGYHWKEMDWNGDGRTQLSELIAAGDIVPHRTVRGAQRCTHYFAYRTATLVRSDCDEDA
;
A
#
# COMPACT_ATOMS: atom_id res chain seq x y z
N MET A 1 34.77 25.17 33.95
CA MET A 1 34.44 25.88 32.70
C MET A 1 33.11 25.34 32.18
N LYS A 2 31.98 26.06 32.41
CA LYS A 2 30.64 25.61 31.98
C LYS A 2 30.48 25.92 30.48
N PRO A 3 30.04 24.96 29.64
CA PRO A 3 29.86 25.23 28.21
C PRO A 3 28.78 26.30 28.00
N PRO A 4 28.90 27.15 26.96
CA PRO A 4 27.92 28.18 26.67
C PRO A 4 26.57 27.53 26.34
N LEU A 5 25.49 28.04 26.95
CA LEU A 5 24.13 27.48 26.87
C LEU A 5 23.70 27.21 25.42
N ALA A 6 24.05 28.10 24.48
CA ALA A 6 23.75 27.97 23.05
C ALA A 6 24.38 26.73 22.37
N LYS A 7 25.56 26.26 22.84
CA LYS A 7 26.21 25.04 22.33
C LYS A 7 25.51 23.78 22.84
N LYS A 8 25.02 23.81 24.08
CA LYS A 8 24.27 22.73 24.72
C LYS A 8 22.92 22.52 24.06
N GLU A 9 22.18 23.60 23.78
CA GLU A 9 20.89 23.54 23.07
C GLU A 9 21.04 23.02 21.63
N ARG A 10 22.06 23.48 20.89
CA ARG A 10 22.34 22.98 19.54
C ARG A 10 22.70 21.49 19.53
N SER A 11 23.44 21.02 20.54
CA SER A 11 23.78 19.60 20.70
C SER A 11 22.57 18.74 21.06
N MET A 12 21.72 19.21 21.97
CA MET A 12 20.51 18.51 22.41
C MET A 12 19.48 18.40 21.28
N ARG A 13 19.31 19.45 20.47
CA ARG A 13 18.44 19.43 19.28
C ARG A 13 18.90 18.40 18.24
N LYS A 14 20.21 18.29 18.00
CA LYS A 14 20.76 17.27 17.09
C LYS A 14 20.46 15.86 17.61
N VAL A 15 20.70 15.61 18.89
CA VAL A 15 20.39 14.32 19.51
C VAL A 15 18.92 13.98 19.36
N LEU A 16 18.00 14.90 19.68
CA LEU A 16 16.56 14.68 19.51
C LEU A 16 16.17 14.35 18.06
N VAL A 17 16.74 15.06 17.08
CA VAL A 17 16.48 14.80 15.65
C VAL A 17 17.00 13.42 15.22
N PHE A 18 18.21 13.05 15.63
CA PHE A 18 18.77 11.74 15.30
C PHE A 18 17.98 10.60 15.94
N THR A 19 17.56 10.76 17.20
CA THR A 19 16.72 9.76 17.87
C THR A 19 15.35 9.65 17.20
N ALA A 20 14.73 10.77 16.83
CA ALA A 20 13.45 10.77 16.10
C ALA A 20 13.57 10.09 14.73
N LEU A 21 14.64 10.38 13.98
CA LEU A 21 14.93 9.71 12.70
C LEU A 21 15.15 8.20 12.87
N ALA A 22 15.91 7.79 13.89
CA ALA A 22 16.17 6.38 14.16
C ALA A 22 14.87 5.62 14.50
N VAL A 23 13.99 6.22 15.31
CA VAL A 23 12.69 5.64 15.64
C VAL A 23 11.77 5.60 14.41
N ALA A 24 11.80 6.63 13.56
CA ALA A 24 10.97 6.69 12.35
C ALA A 24 11.48 5.79 11.20
N ALA A 25 12.75 5.39 11.20
CA ALA A 25 13.34 4.62 10.11
C ALA A 25 12.69 3.24 9.94
N ALA A 26 12.51 2.49 11.03
CA ALA A 26 11.90 1.16 10.99
C ALA A 26 10.47 1.15 10.41
N PRO A 27 9.51 1.96 10.90
CA PRO A 27 8.17 1.99 10.33
C PRO A 27 8.15 2.52 8.89
N ALA A 28 9.04 3.46 8.53
CA ALA A 28 9.15 3.95 7.16
C ALA A 28 9.62 2.84 6.19
N LEU A 29 10.66 2.10 6.57
CA LEU A 29 11.17 0.98 5.78
C LEU A 29 10.15 -0.15 5.65
N TYR A 30 9.46 -0.49 6.73
CA TYR A 30 8.40 -1.52 6.70
C TYR A 30 7.24 -1.10 5.78
N SER A 31 6.80 0.15 5.87
CA SER A 31 5.74 0.69 5.00
C SER A 31 6.16 0.68 3.53
N ALA A 32 7.42 1.04 3.24
CA ALA A 32 7.96 0.98 1.89
C ALA A 32 8.02 -0.45 1.34
N TYR A 33 8.42 -1.42 2.18
CA TYR A 33 8.41 -2.84 1.83
C TYR A 33 7.00 -3.34 1.47
N ILE A 34 5.99 -3.01 2.29
CA ILE A 34 4.60 -3.40 2.02
C ILE A 34 4.08 -2.76 0.73
N ALA A 35 4.33 -1.46 0.52
CA ALA A 35 3.93 -0.78 -0.71
C ALA A 35 4.59 -1.41 -1.95
N ALA A 36 5.89 -1.74 -1.87
CA ALA A 36 6.59 -2.44 -2.94
C ALA A 36 5.99 -3.83 -3.21
N ALA A 37 5.70 -4.61 -2.16
CA ALA A 37 5.09 -5.93 -2.30
C ALA A 37 3.68 -5.89 -2.93
N ILE A 38 2.92 -4.83 -2.66
CA ILE A 38 1.61 -4.60 -3.29
C ILE A 38 1.78 -4.29 -4.79
N LEU A 39 2.72 -3.43 -5.14
CA LEU A 39 3.00 -3.05 -6.52
C LEU A 39 3.56 -4.23 -7.34
N ASP A 40 4.35 -5.11 -6.72
CA ASP A 40 4.93 -6.30 -7.37
C ASP A 40 3.89 -7.35 -7.76
N ARG A 41 2.65 -7.27 -7.24
CA ARG A 41 1.55 -8.16 -7.68
C ARG A 41 1.12 -7.95 -9.12
N GLY A 42 1.54 -6.86 -9.74
CA GLY A 42 1.30 -6.59 -11.16
C GLY A 42 -0.10 -6.06 -11.48
N TYR A 43 -0.88 -5.66 -10.48
CA TYR A 43 -2.13 -4.94 -10.72
C TYR A 43 -1.83 -3.58 -11.37
N HIS A 44 -2.62 -3.20 -12.37
CA HIS A 44 -2.55 -1.84 -12.89
C HIS A 44 -3.12 -0.84 -11.88
N TRP A 45 -2.60 0.40 -11.86
CA TRP A 45 -3.13 1.45 -10.97
C TRP A 45 -4.66 1.58 -11.10
N LYS A 46 -5.17 1.69 -12.33
CA LYS A 46 -6.60 1.75 -12.64
C LYS A 46 -7.37 0.49 -12.24
N GLU A 47 -6.73 -0.67 -12.21
CA GLU A 47 -7.37 -1.93 -11.79
C GLU A 47 -7.67 -1.91 -10.29
N MET A 48 -6.87 -1.21 -9.49
CA MET A 48 -7.06 -1.10 -8.03
C MET A 48 -8.19 -0.15 -7.62
N ASP A 49 -8.94 0.43 -8.57
CA ASP A 49 -10.17 1.18 -8.29
C ASP A 49 -11.30 0.21 -7.91
N TRP A 50 -11.21 -0.35 -6.70
CA TRP A 50 -12.05 -1.45 -6.23
C TRP A 50 -13.51 -1.04 -6.09
N ASN A 51 -13.77 0.24 -5.80
CA ASN A 51 -15.12 0.78 -5.68
C ASN A 51 -15.69 1.31 -7.01
N GLY A 52 -14.86 1.45 -8.05
CA GLY A 52 -15.27 1.89 -9.38
C GLY A 52 -15.61 3.37 -9.48
N ASP A 53 -15.06 4.21 -8.59
CA ASP A 53 -15.33 5.66 -8.57
C ASP A 53 -14.50 6.45 -9.60
N GLY A 54 -13.61 5.76 -10.33
CA GLY A 54 -12.75 6.29 -11.38
C GLY A 54 -11.39 6.77 -10.87
N ARG A 55 -11.08 6.63 -9.58
CA ARG A 55 -9.82 7.08 -8.98
C ARG A 55 -9.30 6.14 -7.92
N THR A 56 -8.11 5.61 -8.14
CA THR A 56 -7.40 4.82 -7.12
C THR A 56 -6.89 5.68 -5.97
N GLN A 57 -7.35 5.38 -4.76
CA GLN A 57 -6.96 6.05 -3.52
C GLN A 57 -5.92 5.24 -2.73
N LEU A 58 -5.24 5.88 -1.76
CA LEU A 58 -4.26 5.21 -0.91
C LEU A 58 -4.87 4.03 -0.13
N SER A 59 -6.13 4.15 0.31
CA SER A 59 -6.85 3.06 0.98
C SER A 59 -7.04 1.85 0.07
N GLU A 60 -7.23 2.06 -1.23
CA GLU A 60 -7.40 0.98 -2.20
C GLU A 60 -6.08 0.33 -2.57
N LEU A 61 -5.00 1.11 -2.64
CA LEU A 61 -3.65 0.57 -2.72
C LEU A 61 -3.38 -0.35 -1.52
N ILE A 62 -3.70 0.08 -0.30
CA ILE A 62 -3.52 -0.78 0.90
C ILE A 62 -4.43 -2.02 0.82
N ALA A 63 -5.67 -1.87 0.36
CA ALA A 63 -6.62 -2.98 0.20
C ALA A 63 -6.15 -4.01 -0.84
N ALA A 64 -5.38 -3.61 -1.86
CA ALA A 64 -4.75 -4.52 -2.82
C ALA A 64 -3.81 -5.54 -2.13
N GLY A 65 -3.37 -5.23 -0.91
CA GLY A 65 -2.67 -6.13 0.00
C GLY A 65 -3.46 -7.41 0.34
N ASP A 66 -4.78 -7.34 0.38
CA ASP A 66 -5.69 -8.44 0.73
C ASP A 66 -6.52 -8.95 -0.45
N ILE A 67 -6.50 -8.25 -1.59
CA ILE A 67 -7.32 -8.61 -2.74
C ILE A 67 -6.56 -9.59 -3.64
N VAL A 68 -7.25 -10.66 -4.05
CA VAL A 68 -6.71 -11.71 -4.94
C VAL A 68 -7.62 -11.94 -6.15
N PRO A 69 -7.06 -12.08 -7.37
CA PRO A 69 -7.84 -12.36 -8.57
C PRO A 69 -8.12 -13.85 -8.68
N HIS A 70 -9.32 -14.17 -9.16
CA HIS A 70 -9.75 -15.51 -9.53
C HIS A 70 -10.35 -15.45 -10.93
N ARG A 71 -9.61 -15.98 -11.90
CA ARG A 71 -10.03 -15.98 -13.30
C ARG A 71 -10.91 -17.19 -13.58
N THR A 72 -12.09 -16.95 -14.15
CA THR A 72 -13.02 -18.00 -14.59
C THR A 72 -13.28 -17.85 -16.08
N VAL A 73 -13.45 -18.99 -16.75
CA VAL A 73 -13.81 -19.04 -18.17
C VAL A 73 -15.11 -19.83 -18.28
N ARG A 74 -16.15 -19.21 -18.82
CA ARG A 74 -17.46 -19.84 -19.07
C ARG A 74 -17.82 -19.67 -20.54
N GLY A 75 -17.54 -20.71 -21.32
CA GLY A 75 -17.69 -20.67 -22.76
C GLY A 75 -16.77 -19.62 -23.39
N ALA A 76 -17.39 -18.60 -23.96
CA ALA A 76 -16.74 -17.48 -24.63
C ALA A 76 -16.32 -16.35 -23.66
N GLN A 77 -16.97 -16.27 -22.49
CA GLN A 77 -16.78 -15.20 -21.53
C GLN A 77 -15.60 -15.47 -20.60
N ARG A 78 -14.69 -14.49 -20.46
CA ARG A 78 -13.61 -14.50 -19.48
C ARG A 78 -13.92 -13.48 -18.39
N CYS A 79 -13.98 -13.94 -17.15
CA CYS A 79 -14.20 -13.09 -16.00
C CYS A 79 -13.02 -13.16 -15.03
N THR A 80 -12.65 -12.02 -14.46
CA THR A 80 -11.73 -11.92 -13.33
C THR A 80 -12.52 -11.44 -12.12
N HIS A 81 -12.63 -12.31 -11.12
CA HIS A 81 -13.27 -12.00 -9.85
C HIS A 81 -12.22 -11.61 -8.82
N TYR A 82 -12.38 -10.47 -8.17
CA TYR A 82 -11.49 -10.00 -7.12
C TYR A 82 -12.13 -10.28 -5.77
N PHE A 83 -11.44 -11.05 -4.93
CA PHE A 83 -11.92 -11.41 -3.59
C PHE A 83 -11.02 -10.80 -2.52
N ALA A 84 -11.63 -10.35 -1.43
CA ALA A 84 -10.91 -10.05 -0.20
C ALA A 84 -10.53 -11.37 0.46
N TYR A 85 -9.23 -11.65 0.55
CA TYR A 85 -8.70 -12.93 1.00
C TYR A 85 -9.09 -13.25 2.44
N ARG A 86 -9.05 -12.28 3.35
CA ARG A 86 -9.37 -12.52 4.78
C ARG A 86 -10.83 -12.86 5.04
N THR A 87 -11.74 -12.30 4.26
CA THR A 87 -13.19 -12.42 4.47
C THR A 87 -13.86 -13.35 3.46
N ALA A 88 -13.14 -13.79 2.44
CA ALA A 88 -13.67 -14.55 1.30
C ALA A 88 -14.87 -13.87 0.62
N THR A 89 -14.92 -12.54 0.65
CA THR A 89 -16.01 -11.75 0.04
C THR A 89 -15.64 -11.27 -1.35
N LEU A 90 -16.57 -11.38 -2.29
CA LEU A 90 -16.42 -10.82 -3.63
C LEU A 90 -16.40 -9.29 -3.53
N VAL A 91 -15.35 -8.67 -4.05
CA VAL A 91 -15.17 -7.21 -4.08
C VAL A 91 -15.64 -6.66 -5.43
N ARG A 92 -15.14 -7.23 -6.53
CA ARG A 92 -15.46 -6.79 -7.90
C ARG A 92 -15.38 -7.97 -8.87
N SER A 93 -16.10 -7.90 -9.98
CA SER A 93 -15.99 -8.87 -11.09
C SER A 93 -15.90 -8.11 -12.40
N ASP A 94 -14.83 -8.34 -13.14
CA ASP A 94 -14.62 -7.75 -14.46
C ASP A 94 -14.75 -8.86 -15.49
N CYS A 95 -15.75 -8.79 -16.37
CA CYS A 95 -15.95 -9.76 -17.44
C CYS A 95 -15.75 -9.10 -18.79
N ASP A 96 -14.91 -9.71 -19.62
CA ASP A 96 -14.78 -9.33 -21.02
C ASP A 96 -15.97 -9.93 -21.79
N GLU A 97 -16.74 -9.09 -22.49
CA GLU A 97 -17.86 -9.53 -23.32
C GLU A 97 -17.43 -9.96 -24.73
N ASP A 98 -16.13 -9.95 -25.04
CA ASP A 98 -15.62 -10.18 -26.39
C ASP A 98 -15.18 -11.64 -26.61
N ALA A 99 -16.06 -12.41 -27.26
CA ALA A 99 -15.70 -13.60 -28.02
C ALA A 99 -16.55 -13.71 -29.29
#